data_AF-A0A6G2UBG5-F1
#
_entry.id   AF-A0A6G2UBG5-F1
#
_cell.length_a   1.000
_cell.length_b   1.000
_cell.length_c   1.000
_cell.angle_alpha   90.00
_cell.angle_beta   90.00
_cell.angle_gamma   90.00
#
_symmetry.space_group_name_H-M   'P 1'
#
loop_
_entity.id
_entity.type
_entity.pdbx_description
1 polymer ?
#
loop_
_entity_poly.entity_id
_entity_poly.type
_entity_poly.pdbx_seq_one_letter_code
_entity_poly.pdbx_strand_id
1 'polypeptide(L)'
;MAGELRADCIADSAGGLTFDLTAPQDADTTWSAALVLRLRGDEGAADEVRLPLGPNGSGRLRAVLPSTVALAEGRWHAYADLGDGREPRRLLPGVNDLRPLVGRRPLAGIGRLGVRIPYATRFGNLALRSWLRGPHAEAGDILVAPEGLTVSGRLYGAAPAAGARAEARARRTPAADGAPGGAGPATVTVPLTVEGRDFTFTLPYEELAARWAGGDEPWDLWLRPAEGARPVRIARLLDDLPDKKRAVSYPALPVPAAAGEFTVGPYYTYDNDLAIRVAGPARPAAG
;
A
#
# COMPACT_ATOMS: atom_id res chain seq x y z
N MET A 1 -21.08 -15.24 -29.15
CA MET A 1 -20.11 -14.33 -28.52
C MET A 1 -20.58 -14.07 -27.10
N ALA A 2 -19.92 -14.63 -26.08
CA ALA A 2 -20.31 -14.33 -24.70
C ALA A 2 -19.97 -12.85 -24.41
N GLY A 3 -20.99 -12.02 -24.16
CA GLY A 3 -20.81 -10.58 -23.95
C GLY A 3 -19.89 -10.28 -22.78
N GLU A 4 -19.07 -9.23 -22.87
CA GLU A 4 -18.14 -8.82 -21.81
C GLU A 4 -18.85 -8.64 -20.46
N LEU A 5 -18.28 -9.18 -19.37
CA LEU A 5 -18.81 -8.93 -18.02
C LEU A 5 -18.07 -7.76 -17.37
N ARG A 6 -18.84 -6.77 -16.95
CA ARG A 6 -18.35 -5.59 -16.22
C ARG A 6 -18.91 -5.60 -14.81
N ALA A 7 -18.11 -5.09 -13.87
CA ALA A 7 -18.52 -4.89 -12.49
C ALA A 7 -18.29 -3.43 -12.09
N ASP A 8 -19.36 -2.77 -11.65
CA ASP A 8 -19.25 -1.52 -10.90
C ASP A 8 -18.82 -1.87 -9.47
N CYS A 9 -17.88 -1.11 -8.92
CA CYS A 9 -17.40 -1.30 -7.56
C CYS A 9 -17.76 -0.11 -6.69
N ILE A 10 -18.44 -0.35 -5.57
CA ILE A 10 -18.89 0.69 -4.64
C ILE A 10 -18.27 0.39 -3.28
N ALA A 11 -17.48 1.33 -2.75
CA ALA A 11 -16.94 1.21 -1.41
C ALA A 11 -17.92 1.73 -0.35
N ASP A 12 -17.85 1.17 0.85
CA ASP A 12 -18.50 1.72 2.03
C ASP A 12 -17.47 2.34 2.99
N SER A 13 -17.95 3.08 4.00
CA SER A 13 -17.12 3.75 5.00
C SER A 13 -16.39 2.80 5.94
N ALA A 14 -16.81 1.53 6.03
CA ALA A 14 -16.11 0.48 6.78
C ALA A 14 -14.96 -0.16 5.97
N GLY A 15 -14.87 0.12 4.66
CA GLY A 15 -13.91 -0.49 3.73
C GLY A 15 -14.36 -1.84 3.17
N GLY A 16 -15.67 -2.12 3.22
CA GLY A 16 -16.29 -3.15 2.41
C GLY A 16 -16.45 -2.68 0.96
N LEU A 17 -16.66 -3.64 0.06
CA LEU A 17 -16.88 -3.39 -1.36
C LEU A 17 -18.13 -4.13 -1.81
N THR A 18 -18.98 -3.45 -2.57
CA THR A 18 -20.07 -4.05 -3.34
C THR A 18 -19.67 -4.09 -4.81
N PHE A 19 -19.93 -5.22 -5.46
CA PHE A 19 -19.69 -5.43 -6.89
C PHE A 19 -21.03 -5.66 -7.57
N ASP A 20 -21.40 -4.77 -8.49
CA ASP A 20 -22.63 -4.90 -9.27
C ASP A 20 -22.33 -5.20 -10.73
N LEU A 21 -22.72 -6.38 -11.17
CA LEU A 21 -22.50 -6.90 -12.52
C LEU A 21 -23.76 -6.76 -13.36
N THR A 22 -23.63 -6.37 -14.61
CA THR A 22 -24.74 -6.50 -15.57
C THR A 22 -24.88 -7.97 -15.94
N ALA A 23 -26.04 -8.57 -15.67
CA ALA A 23 -26.29 -9.96 -16.05
C ALA A 23 -26.44 -10.06 -17.58
N PRO A 24 -25.87 -11.08 -18.23
CA PRO A 24 -26.30 -11.44 -19.59
C PRO A 24 -27.80 -11.75 -19.59
N GLN A 25 -28.53 -11.31 -20.61
CA GLN A 25 -30.00 -11.44 -20.70
C GLN A 25 -30.52 -12.89 -20.58
N ASP A 26 -29.66 -13.88 -20.86
CA ASP A 26 -30.00 -15.31 -20.85
C ASP A 26 -29.37 -16.08 -19.66
N ALA A 27 -28.83 -15.39 -18.66
CA ALA A 27 -28.22 -16.06 -17.51
C ALA A 27 -29.29 -16.45 -16.48
N ASP A 28 -29.74 -17.70 -16.50
CA ASP A 28 -30.41 -18.31 -15.33
C ASP A 28 -29.39 -18.35 -14.19
N THR A 29 -29.47 -17.38 -13.28
CA THR A 29 -28.54 -17.30 -12.16
C THR A 29 -28.84 -18.43 -11.20
N THR A 30 -27.94 -19.40 -11.16
CA THR A 30 -28.02 -20.54 -10.25
C THR A 30 -27.59 -20.11 -8.84
N TRP A 31 -28.06 -20.85 -7.84
CA TRP A 31 -27.68 -20.62 -6.43
C TRP A 31 -26.17 -20.78 -6.16
N SER A 32 -25.41 -21.31 -7.12
CA SER A 32 -23.96 -21.53 -7.04
C SER A 32 -23.11 -20.42 -7.67
N ALA A 33 -23.71 -19.37 -8.23
CA ALA A 33 -22.99 -18.25 -8.82
C ALA A 33 -22.15 -17.47 -7.79
N ALA A 34 -20.95 -17.05 -8.18
CA ALA A 34 -20.01 -16.36 -7.32
C ALA A 34 -19.18 -15.29 -8.06
N LEU A 35 -18.84 -14.22 -7.34
CA LEU A 35 -17.70 -13.38 -7.69
C LEU A 35 -16.46 -14.01 -7.07
N VAL A 36 -15.46 -14.28 -7.89
CA VAL A 36 -14.25 -15.01 -7.50
C VAL A 36 -13.06 -14.07 -7.54
N LEU A 37 -12.38 -13.92 -6.41
CA LEU A 37 -11.13 -13.17 -6.27
C LEU A 37 -9.99 -14.16 -6.15
N ARG A 38 -8.98 -14.06 -7.03
CA ARG A 38 -7.78 -14.92 -6.99
C ARG A 38 -6.53 -14.07 -6.79
N LEU A 39 -5.71 -14.38 -5.78
CA LEU A 39 -4.45 -13.69 -5.58
C LEU A 39 -3.50 -13.96 -6.76
N ARG A 40 -2.75 -12.94 -7.18
CA ARG A 40 -1.74 -13.04 -8.23
C ARG A 40 -0.41 -13.48 -7.62
N GLY A 41 0.07 -14.68 -7.98
CA GLY A 41 1.33 -15.28 -7.54
C GLY A 41 1.36 -16.78 -7.84
N ASP A 42 2.51 -17.44 -7.63
CA ASP A 42 2.68 -18.86 -7.94
C ASP A 42 1.90 -19.77 -6.97
N GLU A 43 0.93 -20.47 -7.58
CA GLU A 43 0.31 -21.75 -7.25
C GLU A 43 0.06 -22.14 -5.77
N GLY A 44 -1.20 -21.94 -5.38
CA GLY A 44 -1.90 -22.74 -4.39
C GLY A 44 -3.38 -22.35 -4.39
N ALA A 45 -4.30 -23.32 -4.37
CA ALA A 45 -5.75 -23.08 -4.26
C ALA A 45 -6.17 -22.34 -2.96
N ALA A 46 -5.22 -22.01 -2.08
CA ALA A 46 -5.42 -21.38 -0.78
C ALA A 46 -5.74 -19.88 -0.85
N ASP A 47 -5.52 -19.21 -1.99
CA ASP A 47 -5.76 -17.77 -2.14
C ASP A 47 -6.88 -17.44 -3.15
N GLU A 48 -7.99 -18.19 -3.07
CA GLU A 48 -9.26 -17.87 -3.74
C GLU A 48 -10.32 -17.47 -2.70
N VAL A 49 -11.02 -16.36 -2.95
CA VAL A 49 -12.20 -15.95 -2.18
C VAL A 49 -13.41 -15.96 -3.11
N ARG A 50 -14.46 -16.69 -2.73
CA ARG A 50 -15.72 -16.77 -3.47
C ARG A 50 -16.81 -16.05 -2.69
N LEU A 51 -17.38 -15.03 -3.30
CA LEU A 51 -18.47 -14.23 -2.74
C LEU A 51 -19.77 -14.61 -3.44
N PRO A 52 -20.86 -14.92 -2.70
CA PRO A 52 -22.15 -15.21 -3.33
C PRO A 52 -22.55 -14.10 -4.29
N LEU A 53 -22.93 -14.48 -5.50
CA LEU A 53 -23.36 -13.57 -6.56
C LEU A 53 -24.83 -13.80 -6.84
N GLY A 54 -25.69 -12.94 -6.32
CA GLY A 54 -27.14 -13.08 -6.41
C GLY A 54 -27.81 -11.92 -7.15
N PRO A 55 -29.06 -12.07 -7.61
CA PRO A 55 -29.83 -10.97 -8.18
C PRO A 55 -29.97 -9.79 -7.20
N ASN A 56 -29.84 -8.56 -7.70
CA ASN A 56 -30.03 -7.33 -6.90
C ASN A 56 -31.17 -6.44 -7.40
N GLY A 57 -32.01 -6.97 -8.31
CA GLY A 57 -33.02 -6.21 -9.05
C GLY A 57 -32.47 -5.64 -10.36
N SER A 58 -33.32 -5.04 -11.21
CA SER A 58 -32.88 -4.34 -12.43
C SER A 58 -32.04 -5.16 -13.45
N GLY A 59 -32.12 -6.49 -13.41
CA GLY A 59 -31.31 -7.35 -14.31
C GLY A 59 -29.82 -7.38 -13.98
N ARG A 60 -29.45 -7.08 -12.73
CA ARG A 60 -28.06 -7.05 -12.27
C ARG A 60 -27.81 -8.09 -11.17
N LEU A 61 -26.55 -8.48 -11.03
CA LEU A 61 -26.06 -9.38 -9.98
C LEU A 61 -25.18 -8.61 -9.01
N ARG A 62 -25.24 -8.97 -7.73
CA ARG A 62 -24.45 -8.35 -6.67
C ARG A 62 -23.67 -9.38 -5.88
N ALA A 63 -22.40 -9.06 -5.66
CA ALA A 63 -21.59 -9.68 -4.62
C ALA A 63 -21.13 -8.60 -3.63
N VAL A 64 -20.98 -8.98 -2.36
CA VAL A 64 -20.50 -8.09 -1.30
C VAL A 64 -19.25 -8.71 -0.70
N LEU A 65 -18.20 -7.91 -0.57
CA LEU A 65 -17.00 -8.18 0.20
C LEU A 65 -17.05 -7.36 1.49
N PRO A 66 -17.53 -7.91 2.61
CA PRO A 66 -17.53 -7.22 3.88
C PRO A 66 -16.13 -6.83 4.31
N SER A 67 -16.01 -5.73 5.06
CA SER A 67 -14.72 -5.26 5.59
C SER A 67 -14.04 -6.28 6.51
N THR A 68 -14.82 -7.20 7.11
CA THR A 68 -14.39 -8.27 8.02
C THR A 68 -13.73 -9.46 7.33
N VAL A 69 -13.94 -9.65 6.01
CA VAL A 69 -13.33 -10.76 5.27
C VAL A 69 -11.85 -10.46 5.07
N ALA A 70 -10.98 -11.27 5.65
CA ALA A 70 -9.54 -11.12 5.47
C ALA A 70 -9.14 -11.44 4.02
N LEU A 71 -8.46 -10.50 3.36
CA LEU A 71 -7.75 -10.74 2.11
C LEU A 71 -6.27 -10.50 2.36
N ALA A 72 -5.44 -11.47 1.97
CA ALA A 72 -3.98 -11.31 2.03
C ALA A 72 -3.53 -10.06 1.26
N GLU A 73 -2.44 -9.45 1.72
CA GLU A 73 -1.82 -8.31 1.05
C GLU A 73 -1.30 -8.75 -0.32
N GLY A 74 -1.67 -8.01 -1.38
CA GLY A 74 -1.37 -8.45 -2.73
C GLY A 74 -2.27 -7.84 -3.80
N ARG A 75 -2.26 -8.45 -4.98
CA ARG A 75 -3.07 -8.06 -6.13
C ARG A 75 -3.97 -9.22 -6.49
N TRP A 76 -5.26 -8.98 -6.51
CA TRP A 76 -6.27 -10.00 -6.73
C TRP A 76 -6.93 -9.77 -8.09
N HIS A 77 -7.12 -10.83 -8.84
CA HIS A 77 -7.86 -10.84 -10.10
C HIS A 77 -9.33 -11.15 -9.83
N ALA A 78 -10.23 -10.40 -10.45
CA ALA A 78 -11.67 -10.58 -10.28
C ALA A 78 -12.29 -11.34 -11.45
N TYR A 79 -13.09 -12.34 -11.14
CA TYR A 79 -13.80 -13.19 -12.08
C TYR A 79 -15.27 -13.34 -11.67
N ALA A 80 -16.12 -13.71 -12.61
CA ALA A 80 -17.47 -14.17 -12.36
C ALA A 80 -17.60 -15.64 -12.73
N ASP A 81 -18.03 -16.44 -11.77
CA ASP A 81 -18.54 -17.78 -11.98
C ASP A 81 -20.07 -17.69 -11.96
N LEU A 82 -20.72 -17.95 -13.09
CA LEU A 82 -22.18 -17.86 -13.20
C LEU A 82 -22.89 -19.15 -12.77
N GLY A 83 -22.13 -20.16 -12.30
CA GLY A 83 -22.67 -21.45 -11.86
C GLY A 83 -23.28 -22.27 -13.01
N ASP A 84 -22.85 -22.02 -14.24
CA ASP A 84 -23.27 -22.69 -15.49
C ASP A 84 -22.33 -23.86 -15.88
N GLY A 85 -21.41 -24.23 -15.00
CA GLY A 85 -20.41 -25.27 -15.21
C GLY A 85 -19.23 -24.86 -16.10
N ARG A 86 -19.14 -23.58 -16.51
CA ARG A 86 -18.01 -23.05 -17.28
C ARG A 86 -16.94 -22.45 -16.37
N GLU A 87 -15.75 -22.29 -16.93
CA GLU A 87 -14.64 -21.61 -16.24
C GLU A 87 -14.99 -20.16 -15.83
N PRO A 88 -14.58 -19.71 -14.63
CA PRO A 88 -14.79 -18.33 -14.20
C PRO A 88 -14.23 -17.31 -15.20
N ARG A 89 -15.07 -16.35 -15.57
CA ARG A 89 -14.80 -15.39 -16.63
C ARG A 89 -14.19 -14.12 -16.04
N ARG A 90 -13.14 -13.60 -16.67
CA ARG A 90 -12.46 -12.39 -16.20
C ARG A 90 -13.40 -11.18 -16.25
N LEU A 91 -13.44 -10.41 -15.17
CA LEU A 91 -14.22 -9.18 -15.10
C LEU A 91 -13.47 -7.99 -15.69
N LEU A 92 -14.20 -7.14 -16.39
CA LEU A 92 -13.77 -5.79 -16.78
C LEU A 92 -14.26 -4.78 -15.74
N PRO A 93 -13.55 -3.65 -15.56
CA PRO A 93 -13.99 -2.59 -14.68
C PRO A 93 -15.21 -1.86 -15.28
N GLY A 94 -16.18 -1.56 -14.43
CA GLY A 94 -17.25 -0.59 -14.66
C GLY A 94 -16.94 0.73 -13.95
N VAL A 95 -17.95 1.33 -13.33
CA VAL A 95 -17.83 2.53 -12.49
C VAL A 95 -17.26 2.17 -11.12
N ASN A 96 -16.26 2.91 -10.66
CA ASN A 96 -15.71 2.78 -9.31
C ASN A 96 -16.11 3.98 -8.45
N ASP A 97 -17.02 3.78 -7.50
CA ASP A 97 -17.35 4.78 -6.48
C ASP A 97 -16.56 4.48 -5.19
N LEU A 98 -15.38 5.09 -5.10
CA LEU A 98 -14.43 4.87 -4.00
C LEU A 98 -14.35 6.03 -3.02
N ARG A 99 -15.21 7.06 -3.18
CA ARG A 99 -15.21 8.26 -2.34
C ARG A 99 -15.23 7.96 -0.84
N PRO A 100 -15.98 6.94 -0.35
CA PRO A 100 -15.99 6.61 1.08
C PRO A 100 -14.66 6.08 1.64
N LEU A 101 -13.69 5.69 0.79
CA LEU A 101 -12.37 5.26 1.22
C LEU A 101 -11.47 6.43 1.62
N VAL A 102 -11.66 7.60 1.00
CA VAL A 102 -10.80 8.76 1.16
C VAL A 102 -10.99 9.38 2.54
N GLY A 103 -9.89 9.48 3.30
CA GLY A 103 -9.90 10.11 4.62
C GLY A 103 -10.66 9.32 5.69
N ARG A 104 -11.00 8.06 5.42
CA ARG A 104 -11.68 7.20 6.39
C ARG A 104 -10.83 7.04 7.65
N ARG A 105 -11.49 6.96 8.80
CA ARG A 105 -10.85 6.74 10.10
C ARG A 105 -11.34 5.42 10.69
N PRO A 106 -10.62 4.31 10.44
CA PRO A 106 -10.96 3.01 11.03
C PRO A 106 -11.06 3.10 12.56
N LEU A 107 -12.00 2.34 13.14
CA LEU A 107 -12.31 2.39 14.57
C LEU A 107 -11.10 2.07 15.44
N ALA A 108 -11.04 2.70 16.62
CA ALA A 108 -10.07 2.35 17.65
C ALA A 108 -10.24 0.87 18.04
N GLY A 109 -9.14 0.12 18.09
CA GLY A 109 -9.16 -1.30 18.50
C GLY A 109 -9.15 -2.31 17.35
N ILE A 110 -9.15 -1.88 16.08
CA ILE A 110 -8.84 -2.79 14.98
C ILE A 110 -7.40 -3.31 15.13
N GLY A 111 -7.24 -4.60 15.42
CA GLY A 111 -5.91 -5.21 15.57
C GLY A 111 -5.13 -5.24 14.25
N ARG A 112 -5.84 -5.20 13.12
CA ARG A 112 -5.28 -5.12 11.76
C ARG A 112 -6.13 -4.20 10.89
N LEU A 113 -5.47 -3.39 10.08
CA LEU A 113 -6.05 -2.55 9.04
C LEU A 113 -6.16 -3.33 7.72
N GLY A 114 -7.39 -3.52 7.25
CA GLY A 114 -7.69 -4.01 5.89
C GLY A 114 -8.03 -2.86 4.94
N VAL A 115 -7.33 -2.74 3.82
CA VAL A 115 -7.57 -1.77 2.75
C VAL A 115 -7.71 -2.52 1.44
N ARG A 116 -8.73 -2.17 0.64
CA ARG A 116 -9.07 -2.85 -0.61
C ARG A 116 -9.47 -1.82 -1.66
N ILE A 117 -8.74 -1.73 -2.76
CA ILE A 117 -8.95 -0.72 -3.81
C ILE A 117 -9.14 -1.42 -5.16
N PRO A 118 -10.36 -1.39 -5.73
CA PRO A 118 -10.62 -1.85 -7.09
C PRO A 118 -9.88 -1.00 -8.12
N TYR A 119 -9.33 -1.61 -9.15
CA TYR A 119 -8.61 -0.89 -10.19
C TYR A 119 -8.58 -1.63 -11.53
N ALA A 120 -8.42 -0.85 -12.60
CA ALA A 120 -8.15 -1.39 -13.92
C ALA A 120 -6.66 -1.77 -14.03
N THR A 121 -6.38 -3.03 -14.38
CA THR A 121 -5.01 -3.45 -14.70
C THR A 121 -4.54 -2.80 -16.00
N ARG A 122 -3.23 -2.86 -16.28
CA ARG A 122 -2.66 -2.42 -17.57
C ARG A 122 -3.31 -3.10 -18.78
N PHE A 123 -3.86 -4.30 -18.61
CA PHE A 123 -4.54 -5.07 -19.65
C PHE A 123 -6.06 -4.84 -19.68
N GLY A 124 -6.58 -3.83 -18.97
CA GLY A 124 -8.00 -3.49 -18.96
C GLY A 124 -8.89 -4.37 -18.08
N ASN A 125 -8.36 -5.41 -17.43
CA ASN A 125 -9.14 -6.26 -16.53
C ASN A 125 -9.33 -5.62 -15.16
N LEU A 126 -10.45 -5.92 -14.50
CA LEU A 126 -10.68 -5.59 -13.09
C LEU A 126 -9.75 -6.41 -12.20
N ALA A 127 -9.15 -5.72 -11.24
CA ALA A 127 -8.38 -6.29 -10.16
C ALA A 127 -8.66 -5.53 -8.87
N LEU A 128 -8.26 -6.12 -7.76
CA LEU A 128 -8.33 -5.53 -6.44
C LEU A 128 -6.92 -5.49 -5.83
N ARG A 129 -6.50 -4.32 -5.37
CA ARG A 129 -5.30 -4.19 -4.55
C ARG A 129 -5.72 -4.34 -3.09
N SER A 130 -5.07 -5.23 -2.35
CA SER A 130 -5.37 -5.50 -0.95
C SER A 130 -4.14 -5.26 -0.08
N TRP A 131 -4.33 -4.68 1.10
CA TRP A 131 -3.36 -4.62 2.20
C TRP A 131 -4.03 -5.10 3.49
N LEU A 132 -3.29 -5.85 4.31
CA LEU A 132 -3.75 -6.35 5.61
C LEU A 132 -2.61 -6.24 6.63
N ARG A 133 -2.55 -5.11 7.34
CA ARG A 133 -1.39 -4.74 8.19
C ARG A 133 -1.80 -4.51 9.64
N GLY A 134 -1.00 -4.94 10.61
CA GLY A 134 -1.28 -4.67 12.02
C GLY A 134 -0.05 -4.88 12.90
N PRO A 135 0.44 -3.84 13.61
CA PRO A 135 0.00 -2.44 13.54
C PRO A 135 0.35 -1.77 12.19
N HIS A 136 -0.19 -0.57 11.93
CA HIS A 136 0.04 0.18 10.68
C HIS A 136 0.28 1.66 10.93
N ALA A 137 1.40 2.20 10.45
CA ALA A 137 1.70 3.62 10.50
C ALA A 137 1.22 4.29 9.20
N GLU A 138 0.09 4.98 9.26
CA GLU A 138 -0.45 5.76 8.14
C GLU A 138 0.24 7.13 8.07
N ALA A 139 0.88 7.43 6.94
CA ALA A 139 1.39 8.76 6.64
C ALA A 139 0.26 9.71 6.22
N GLY A 140 0.20 10.87 6.87
CA GLY A 140 -0.67 12.00 6.56
C GLY A 140 0.05 13.03 5.71
N ASP A 141 0.27 14.23 6.28
CA ASP A 141 0.95 15.32 5.59
C ASP A 141 2.45 15.06 5.51
N ILE A 142 3.00 15.31 4.32
CA ILE A 142 4.41 15.17 4.00
C ILE A 142 4.91 16.53 3.52
N LEU A 143 5.76 17.15 4.32
CA LEU A 143 6.40 18.42 4.01
C LEU A 143 7.85 18.16 3.60
N VAL A 144 8.17 18.53 2.36
CA VAL A 144 9.51 18.47 1.80
C VAL A 144 10.13 19.85 1.91
N ALA A 145 11.17 19.99 2.74
CA ALA A 145 11.88 21.24 2.98
C ALA A 145 13.40 21.03 2.86
N PRO A 146 14.20 22.09 2.64
CA PRO A 146 15.66 21.95 2.45
C PRO A 146 16.39 21.21 3.58
N GLU A 147 15.95 21.39 4.83
CA GLU A 147 16.53 20.78 6.03
C GLU A 147 16.15 19.29 6.21
N GLY A 148 15.06 18.84 5.60
CA GLY A 148 14.60 17.47 5.77
C GLY A 148 13.17 17.18 5.33
N LEU A 149 12.76 15.94 5.60
CA LEU A 149 11.41 15.46 5.37
C LEU A 149 10.63 15.45 6.68
N THR A 150 9.59 16.27 6.79
CA THR A 150 8.65 16.20 7.92
C THR A 150 7.43 15.37 7.54
N VAL A 151 7.14 14.34 8.33
CA VAL A 151 5.99 13.46 8.13
C VAL A 151 5.12 13.51 9.37
N SER A 152 3.86 13.87 9.19
CA SER A 152 2.79 13.65 10.18
C SER A 152 2.03 12.38 9.82
N GLY A 153 1.42 11.73 10.81
CA GLY A 153 0.69 10.50 10.57
C GLY A 153 -0.01 9.96 11.81
N ARG A 154 -0.60 8.77 11.66
CA ARG A 154 -1.34 8.10 12.73
C ARG A 154 -1.01 6.62 12.78
N LEU A 155 -0.83 6.09 13.98
CA LEU A 155 -0.65 4.67 14.23
C LEU A 155 -2.00 3.97 14.47
N TYR A 156 -2.30 2.96 13.67
CA TYR A 156 -3.48 2.10 13.80
C TYR A 156 -3.09 0.73 14.37
N GLY A 157 -3.95 0.17 15.21
CA GLY A 157 -3.72 -1.11 15.91
C GLY A 157 -2.69 -1.05 17.04
N ALA A 158 -2.11 0.12 17.31
CA ALA A 158 -1.20 0.39 18.43
C ALA A 158 -1.24 1.88 18.78
N ALA A 159 -0.50 2.28 19.81
CA ALA A 159 -0.19 3.68 20.13
C ALA A 159 1.33 3.82 20.35
N PRO A 160 1.96 4.95 19.99
CA PRO A 160 3.34 5.20 20.35
C PRO A 160 3.51 5.20 21.87
N ALA A 161 4.57 4.59 22.37
CA ALA A 161 4.92 4.51 23.79
C ALA A 161 6.39 4.90 24.02
N ALA A 162 6.90 4.71 25.24
CA ALA A 162 8.29 5.02 25.57
C ALA A 162 9.28 4.37 24.58
N GLY A 163 10.20 5.18 24.04
CA GLY A 163 11.18 4.75 23.04
C GLY A 163 10.66 4.68 21.59
N ALA A 164 9.43 5.15 21.33
CA ALA A 164 8.91 5.27 19.97
C ALA A 164 9.77 6.23 19.12
N ARG A 165 10.03 5.83 17.88
CA ARG A 165 10.95 6.54 16.98
C ARG A 165 10.67 6.21 15.52
N ALA A 166 11.02 7.12 14.62
CA ALA A 166 11.11 6.80 13.21
C ALA A 166 12.53 6.36 12.86
N GLU A 167 12.65 5.45 11.91
CA GLU A 167 13.91 4.88 11.46
C GLU A 167 13.94 4.90 9.92
N ALA A 168 14.95 5.54 9.34
CA ALA A 168 15.27 5.40 7.93
C ALA A 168 16.37 4.36 7.79
N ARG A 169 16.15 3.32 6.99
CA ARG A 169 17.09 2.20 6.84
C ARG A 169 17.52 2.07 5.39
N ALA A 170 18.82 2.14 5.13
CA ALA A 170 19.38 1.94 3.80
C ALA A 170 19.10 0.52 3.31
N ARG A 171 18.57 0.39 2.08
CA ARG A 171 18.38 -0.91 1.45
C ARG A 171 19.66 -1.34 0.75
N ARG A 172 20.55 -1.97 1.51
CA ARG A 172 21.81 -2.53 1.02
C ARG A 172 21.73 -4.04 0.98
N THR A 173 22.26 -4.64 -0.08
CA THR A 173 22.61 -6.05 -0.05
C THR A 173 23.79 -6.21 0.92
N PRO A 174 23.72 -7.11 1.91
CA PRO A 174 24.89 -7.43 2.72
C PRO A 174 26.04 -7.85 1.79
N ALA A 175 27.28 -7.42 2.08
CA ALA A 175 28.45 -7.97 1.40
C ALA A 175 28.46 -9.50 1.58
N ALA A 176 28.87 -10.24 0.55
CA ALA A 176 28.86 -11.71 0.52
C ALA A 176 29.78 -12.36 1.58
N ASP A 177 30.56 -11.54 2.27
CA ASP A 177 31.74 -11.90 3.04
C ASP A 177 31.41 -12.45 4.43
N GLY A 178 30.11 -12.60 4.77
CA GLY A 178 29.63 -13.51 5.84
C GLY A 178 30.22 -13.31 7.24
N ALA A 179 30.94 -12.21 7.51
CA ALA A 179 31.58 -11.99 8.78
C ALA A 179 30.52 -11.92 9.89
N PRO A 180 30.53 -12.83 10.89
CA PRO A 180 29.63 -12.75 12.02
C PRO A 180 29.95 -11.45 12.78
N GLY A 181 29.01 -10.49 12.75
CA GLY A 181 29.19 -9.17 13.35
C GLY A 181 29.09 -7.98 12.39
N GLY A 182 28.77 -8.22 11.10
CA GLY A 182 28.47 -7.13 10.16
C GLY A 182 27.39 -6.18 10.71
N ALA A 183 27.74 -4.90 10.84
CA ALA A 183 26.78 -3.87 11.26
C ALA A 183 25.53 -3.94 10.38
N GLY A 184 24.35 -3.89 11.00
CA GLY A 184 23.07 -3.87 10.27
C GLY A 184 22.99 -2.75 9.23
N PRO A 185 21.92 -2.69 8.42
CA PRO A 185 21.78 -1.63 7.42
C PRO A 185 21.96 -0.26 8.07
N ALA A 186 22.65 0.66 7.39
CA ALA A 186 22.82 2.01 7.92
C ALA A 186 21.44 2.59 8.25
N THR A 187 21.34 3.12 9.46
CA THR A 187 20.07 3.55 10.03
C THR A 187 20.23 4.97 10.57
N VAL A 188 19.30 5.85 10.20
CA VAL A 188 19.09 7.14 10.84
C VAL A 188 17.84 7.01 11.71
N THR A 189 17.94 7.42 12.97
CA THR A 189 16.85 7.33 13.94
C THR A 189 16.49 8.71 14.43
N VAL A 190 15.20 9.04 14.45
CA VAL A 190 14.70 10.33 14.92
C VAL A 190 13.55 10.12 15.92
N PRO A 191 13.46 10.96 16.97
CA PRO A 191 12.35 10.89 17.93
C PRO A 191 11.03 11.28 17.26
N LEU A 192 9.92 10.80 17.84
CA LEU A 192 8.57 11.23 17.46
C LEU A 192 8.09 12.34 18.41
N THR A 193 7.44 13.35 17.85
CA THR A 193 6.45 14.15 18.59
C THR A 193 5.13 13.39 18.54
N VAL A 194 4.51 13.11 19.69
CA VAL A 194 3.33 12.24 19.80
C VAL A 194 2.17 12.96 20.47
N GLU A 195 0.98 12.84 19.87
CA GLU A 195 -0.29 13.24 20.47
C GLU A 195 -1.28 12.06 20.37
N GLY A 196 -1.43 11.31 21.47
CA GLY A 196 -2.25 10.11 21.50
C GLY A 196 -1.75 9.03 20.52
N ARG A 197 -2.40 8.91 19.35
CA ARG A 197 -2.00 7.98 18.28
C ARG A 197 -1.35 8.68 17.09
N ASP A 198 -1.40 9.99 17.07
CA ASP A 198 -0.81 10.80 16.02
C ASP A 198 0.68 11.00 16.32
N PHE A 199 1.49 11.00 15.26
CA PHE A 199 2.93 11.18 15.35
C PHE A 199 3.39 12.18 14.30
N THR A 200 4.47 12.89 14.63
CA THR A 200 5.22 13.73 13.70
C THR A 200 6.71 13.48 13.90
N PHE A 201 7.48 13.42 12.82
CA PHE A 201 8.93 13.44 12.89
C PHE A 201 9.52 14.21 11.71
N THR A 202 10.73 14.71 11.89
CA THR A 202 11.54 15.30 10.82
C THR A 202 12.79 14.47 10.63
N LEU A 203 13.01 13.99 9.42
CA LEU A 203 14.18 13.24 9.03
C LEU A 203 15.19 14.17 8.34
N PRO A 204 16.32 14.50 8.98
CA PRO A 204 17.32 15.41 8.42
C PRO A 204 18.04 14.76 7.23
N TYR A 205 18.12 15.48 6.12
CA TYR A 205 18.76 14.95 4.91
C TYR A 205 20.28 14.80 5.05
N GLU A 206 20.92 15.66 5.84
CA GLU A 206 22.36 15.59 6.12
C GLU A 206 22.76 14.25 6.75
N GLU A 207 21.95 13.69 7.66
CA GLU A 207 22.22 12.41 8.32
C GLU A 207 22.12 11.23 7.34
N LEU A 208 21.25 11.33 6.32
CA LEU A 208 21.15 10.36 5.24
C LEU A 208 22.35 10.47 4.30
N ALA A 209 22.71 11.70 3.90
CA ALA A 209 23.86 11.96 3.04
C ALA A 209 25.19 11.50 3.69
N ALA A 210 25.36 11.74 5.00
CA ALA A 210 26.54 11.31 5.75
C ALA A 210 26.70 9.78 5.82
N ARG A 211 25.62 9.02 5.62
CA ARG A 211 25.63 7.55 5.63
C ARG A 211 25.52 6.94 4.23
N TRP A 212 25.41 7.75 3.18
CA TRP A 212 25.27 7.28 1.81
C TRP A 212 26.48 6.44 1.38
N ALA A 213 26.22 5.32 0.70
CA ALA A 213 27.26 4.39 0.29
C ALA A 213 27.54 4.35 -1.22
N GLY A 214 26.63 4.87 -2.06
CA GLY A 214 26.82 4.81 -3.51
C GLY A 214 25.53 4.91 -4.33
N GLY A 215 25.67 5.40 -5.56
CA GLY A 215 24.60 5.46 -6.57
C GLY A 215 23.31 6.16 -6.12
N ASP A 216 22.20 5.59 -6.60
CA ASP A 216 20.82 6.00 -6.33
C ASP A 216 20.22 5.14 -5.21
N GLU A 217 20.61 5.45 -3.96
CA GLU A 217 20.39 4.59 -2.78
C GLU A 217 18.97 4.76 -2.20
N PRO A 218 18.16 3.68 -2.11
CA PRO A 218 16.86 3.73 -1.46
C PRO A 218 16.97 3.53 0.06
N TRP A 219 16.20 4.32 0.80
CA TRP A 219 16.05 4.29 2.24
C TRP A 219 14.59 4.04 2.62
N ASP A 220 14.35 2.95 3.31
CA ASP A 220 13.03 2.50 3.73
C ASP A 220 12.66 3.18 5.06
N LEU A 221 11.49 3.86 5.13
CA LEU A 221 11.03 4.51 6.37
C LEU A 221 10.16 3.61 7.24
N TRP A 222 10.51 3.50 8.51
CA TRP A 222 9.85 2.66 9.51
C TRP A 222 9.46 3.50 10.71
N LEU A 223 8.39 3.09 11.38
CA LEU A 223 8.05 3.56 12.72
C LEU A 223 8.21 2.39 13.68
N ARG A 224 8.96 2.60 14.76
CA ARG A 224 8.96 1.68 15.90
C ARG A 224 8.01 2.20 16.97
N PRO A 225 6.94 1.45 17.32
CA PRO A 225 5.93 1.95 18.26
C PRO A 225 6.40 2.13 19.71
N ALA A 226 7.41 1.38 20.15
CA ALA A 226 7.95 1.41 21.51
C ALA A 226 9.35 0.77 21.52
N GLU A 227 10.10 0.96 22.60
CA GLU A 227 11.36 0.22 22.78
C GLU A 227 11.13 -1.29 22.68
N GLY A 228 12.00 -2.00 21.97
CA GLY A 228 11.86 -3.45 21.72
C GLY A 228 10.69 -3.89 20.82
N ALA A 229 9.73 -3.02 20.48
CA ALA A 229 8.62 -3.35 19.60
C ALA A 229 9.11 -3.60 18.16
N ARG A 230 8.41 -4.47 17.40
CA ARG A 230 8.71 -4.65 15.97
C ARG A 230 8.40 -3.35 15.20
N PRO A 231 9.33 -2.83 14.38
CA PRO A 231 9.05 -1.71 13.49
C PRO A 231 8.04 -2.09 12.41
N VAL A 232 7.24 -1.10 12.01
CA VAL A 232 6.29 -1.20 10.90
C VAL A 232 6.65 -0.21 9.80
N ARG A 233 6.34 -0.55 8.55
CA ARG A 233 6.51 0.38 7.41
C ARG A 233 5.59 1.59 7.63
N ILE A 234 6.12 2.78 7.37
CA ILE A 234 5.29 3.96 7.20
C ILE A 234 4.75 3.93 5.78
N ALA A 235 3.43 3.99 5.61
CA ALA A 235 2.77 3.88 4.32
C ALA A 235 1.51 4.75 4.28
N ARG A 236 0.96 5.00 3.09
CA ARG A 236 -0.31 5.71 2.95
C ARG A 236 -1.30 4.81 2.21
N LEU A 237 -2.31 4.33 2.91
CA LEU A 237 -3.25 3.32 2.42
C LEU A 237 -4.71 3.76 2.59
N LEU A 238 -5.01 4.80 3.37
CA LEU A 238 -6.38 5.27 3.65
C LEU A 238 -6.86 6.30 2.60
N ASP A 239 -6.72 5.93 1.33
CA ASP A 239 -7.29 6.63 0.17
C ASP A 239 -7.65 5.65 -0.95
N ASP A 240 -7.94 6.17 -2.14
CA ASP A 240 -8.45 5.43 -3.30
C ASP A 240 -7.37 5.14 -4.36
N LEU A 241 -6.09 5.34 -4.05
CA LEU A 241 -4.99 5.12 -5.01
C LEU A 241 -4.35 3.72 -4.87
N PRO A 242 -4.57 2.81 -5.84
CA PRO A 242 -4.02 1.44 -5.78
C PRO A 242 -2.50 1.39 -6.04
N ASP A 243 -1.94 2.39 -6.74
CA ASP A 243 -0.53 2.48 -7.12
C ASP A 243 -0.05 3.93 -6.97
N LYS A 244 0.47 4.26 -5.78
CA LYS A 244 0.97 5.61 -5.49
C LYS A 244 2.26 5.92 -6.20
N LYS A 245 3.10 4.92 -6.44
CA LYS A 245 4.40 5.11 -7.10
C LYS A 245 4.25 5.77 -8.47
N ARG A 246 3.12 5.54 -9.16
CA ARG A 246 2.82 6.14 -10.47
C ARG A 246 1.96 7.39 -10.39
N ALA A 247 1.20 7.57 -9.31
CA ALA A 247 0.21 8.64 -9.18
C ALA A 247 0.70 9.84 -8.34
N VAL A 248 1.68 9.64 -7.46
CA VAL A 248 2.14 10.66 -6.50
C VAL A 248 3.64 10.83 -6.62
N SER A 249 4.07 12.05 -6.90
CA SER A 249 5.46 12.47 -6.91
C SER A 249 5.70 13.59 -5.90
N TYR A 250 6.91 13.62 -5.36
CA TYR A 250 7.41 14.71 -4.52
C TYR A 250 8.66 15.30 -5.18
N PRO A 251 8.95 16.59 -4.95
CA PRO A 251 10.20 17.16 -5.40
C PRO A 251 11.37 16.45 -4.69
N ALA A 252 12.43 16.18 -5.45
CA ALA A 252 13.73 15.87 -4.87
C ALA A 252 14.52 17.19 -4.75
N LEU A 253 15.15 17.41 -3.61
CA LEU A 253 15.85 18.64 -3.31
C LEU A 253 17.38 18.44 -3.38
N PRO A 254 18.13 19.44 -3.84
CA PRO A 254 19.58 19.46 -3.67
C PRO A 254 19.91 19.62 -2.18
N VAL A 255 20.87 18.82 -1.69
CA VAL A 255 21.28 18.81 -0.29
C VAL A 255 22.81 18.95 -0.24
N PRO A 256 23.34 20.11 0.19
CA PRO A 256 24.76 20.26 0.42
C PRO A 256 25.17 19.44 1.65
N ALA A 257 26.22 18.63 1.49
CA ALA A 257 26.82 17.88 2.58
C ALA A 257 28.35 17.88 2.44
N ALA A 258 29.06 17.43 3.48
CA ALA A 258 30.53 17.43 3.50
C ALA A 258 31.17 16.69 2.31
N ALA A 259 30.49 15.65 1.78
CA ALA A 259 30.97 14.86 0.65
C ALA A 259 30.58 15.41 -0.74
N GLY A 260 29.82 16.52 -0.82
CA GLY A 260 29.35 17.14 -2.04
C GLY A 260 27.83 17.42 -2.04
N GLU A 261 27.29 17.79 -3.20
CA GLU A 261 25.86 18.11 -3.36
C GLU A 261 25.05 16.88 -3.78
N PHE A 262 24.18 16.41 -2.91
CA PHE A 262 23.30 15.25 -3.11
C PHE A 262 21.95 15.68 -3.68
N THR A 263 21.19 14.72 -4.21
CA THR A 263 19.75 14.91 -4.47
C THR A 263 18.96 13.95 -3.59
N VAL A 264 18.07 14.48 -2.76
CA VAL A 264 17.28 13.69 -1.80
C VAL A 264 15.80 13.94 -1.99
N GLY A 265 15.00 12.88 -2.11
CA GLY A 265 13.56 13.03 -2.33
C GLY A 265 12.74 11.83 -1.85
N PRO A 266 11.56 12.05 -1.25
CA PRO A 266 10.67 10.98 -0.87
C PRO A 266 9.95 10.39 -2.09
N TYR A 267 9.57 9.12 -1.99
CA TYR A 267 8.77 8.44 -2.99
C TYR A 267 7.96 7.31 -2.36
N TYR A 268 6.92 6.85 -3.04
CA TYR A 268 6.18 5.65 -2.65
C TYR A 268 6.72 4.40 -3.35
N THR A 269 6.87 3.31 -2.59
CA THR A 269 7.23 2.00 -3.14
C THR A 269 6.06 1.37 -3.91
N TYR A 270 6.30 0.21 -4.51
CA TYR A 270 5.27 -0.58 -5.19
C TYR A 270 4.14 -1.07 -4.25
N ASP A 271 4.42 -1.08 -2.95
CA ASP A 271 3.47 -1.47 -1.90
C ASP A 271 2.88 -0.26 -1.16
N ASN A 272 3.04 0.95 -1.72
CA ASN A 272 2.59 2.22 -1.16
C ASN A 272 3.26 2.58 0.18
N ASP A 273 4.43 2.02 0.48
CA ASP A 273 5.24 2.45 1.60
C ASP A 273 6.00 3.72 1.26
N LEU A 274 6.17 4.61 2.24
CA LEU A 274 7.01 5.78 2.11
C LEU A 274 8.49 5.39 2.22
N ALA A 275 9.29 5.90 1.30
CA ALA A 275 10.73 5.73 1.25
C ALA A 275 11.38 7.04 0.84
N ILE A 276 12.70 7.14 1.03
CA ILE A 276 13.52 8.24 0.55
C ILE A 276 14.54 7.71 -0.43
N ARG A 277 14.85 8.50 -1.45
CA ARG A 277 15.95 8.26 -2.35
C ARG A 277 17.06 9.25 -2.07
N VAL A 278 18.30 8.76 -1.99
CA VAL A 278 19.50 9.57 -1.87
C VAL A 278 20.40 9.26 -3.06
N ALA A 279 20.46 10.19 -4.00
CA ALA A 279 21.41 10.13 -5.11
C ALA A 279 22.69 10.86 -4.70
N GLY A 280 23.82 10.22 -4.97
CA GLY A 280 25.15 10.67 -4.59
C GLY A 280 25.53 12.07 -5.04
N PRO A 281 26.68 12.57 -4.56
CA PRO A 281 27.15 13.86 -4.96
C PRO A 281 27.46 13.86 -6.46
N ALA A 282 27.07 14.91 -7.17
CA ALA A 282 27.50 15.09 -8.55
C ALA A 282 29.03 14.99 -8.58
N ARG A 283 29.58 14.06 -9.39
CA ARG A 283 31.04 13.97 -9.55
C ARG A 283 31.52 15.31 -10.11
N PRO A 284 32.58 15.93 -9.57
CA PRO A 284 33.16 17.11 -10.19
C PRO A 284 33.45 16.79 -11.66
N ALA A 285 33.08 17.69 -12.58
CA ALA A 285 33.54 17.56 -13.96
C ALA A 285 35.07 17.51 -13.93
N ALA A 286 35.67 16.47 -14.52
CA ALA A 286 37.11 16.41 -14.67
C ALA A 286 37.53 17.62 -15.52
N GLY A 287 38.28 18.54 -14.91
CA GLY A 287 38.93 19.65 -15.60
C GLY A 287 40.14 19.20 -16.40
#